data_AF-A0A699S3S2-F1
#
_entry.id   AF-A0A699S3S2-F1
#
_cell.length_a   1.000
_cell.length_b   1.000
_cell.length_c   1.000
_cell.angle_alpha   90.00
_cell.angle_beta   90.00
_cell.angle_gamma   90.00
#
_symmetry.space_group_name_H-M   'P 1'
#
loop_
_entity.id
_entity.type
_entity.pdbx_description
1 polymer ?
#
loop_
_entity_poly.entity_id
_entity_poly.type
_entity_poly.pdbx_seq_one_letter_code
_entity_poly.pdbx_strand_id
1 'polypeptide(L)'
;MDEANDYYKDDKKMDDAMLIYHEMNEKGFKPNCVTYNRMIQSCFSAERFEDTHKLLDDALSMYDLLSEDSKLNSDTSIIEVLLDGLSDCGELDFAREIFECLSARGIKPTPGIYTSMICGFCEEGLINDAKQFLEMEENHCWPTTDTYNYLLRAYLKNECY
;
A
#
# COMPACT_ATOMS: atom_id res chain seq x y z
N MET A 1 -28.80 -9.20 -14.83
CA MET A 1 -29.04 -10.02 -13.61
C MET A 1 -27.73 -10.72 -13.25
N ASP A 2 -26.60 -10.02 -13.45
CA ASP A 2 -25.28 -10.64 -13.71
C ASP A 2 -24.24 -10.18 -12.67
N GLU A 3 -24.40 -8.99 -12.10
CA GLU A 3 -23.51 -8.44 -11.07
C GLU A 3 -23.48 -9.29 -9.79
N ALA A 4 -24.63 -9.85 -9.38
CA ALA A 4 -24.70 -10.71 -8.19
C ALA A 4 -23.99 -12.06 -8.37
N ASN A 5 -23.83 -12.54 -9.62
CA ASN A 5 -23.22 -13.83 -9.90
C ASN A 5 -21.69 -13.72 -10.06
N ASP A 6 -21.21 -12.58 -10.57
CA ASP A 6 -19.77 -12.26 -10.58
C ASP A 6 -19.28 -11.91 -9.16
N TYR A 7 -20.06 -11.15 -8.37
CA TYR A 7 -19.75 -10.88 -6.96
C TYR A 7 -19.55 -12.16 -6.14
N TYR A 8 -20.49 -13.12 -6.24
CA TYR A 8 -20.38 -14.41 -5.55
C TYR A 8 -19.16 -15.24 -5.98
N LYS A 9 -18.71 -15.06 -7.22
CA LYS A 9 -17.59 -15.80 -7.78
C LYS A 9 -16.25 -15.22 -7.35
N ASP A 10 -16.17 -13.91 -7.19
CA ASP A 10 -14.96 -13.24 -6.72
C ASP A 10 -14.81 -13.35 -5.19
N ASP A 11 -15.91 -13.32 -4.44
CA ASP A 11 -15.91 -13.56 -2.99
C ASP A 11 -15.41 -14.99 -2.65
N LYS A 12 -15.88 -16.00 -3.40
CA LYS A 12 -15.42 -17.38 -3.22
C LYS A 12 -13.92 -17.57 -3.53
N LYS A 13 -13.40 -16.91 -4.57
CA LYS A 13 -11.96 -16.98 -4.88
C LYS A 13 -11.12 -16.33 -3.77
N MET A 14 -11.66 -15.29 -3.14
CA MET A 14 -10.99 -14.61 -2.03
C MET A 14 -10.92 -15.50 -0.79
N ASP A 15 -12.01 -16.20 -0.46
CA ASP A 15 -12.01 -17.19 0.63
C ASP A 15 -11.00 -18.31 0.39
N ASP A 16 -10.93 -18.83 -0.84
CA ASP A 16 -9.93 -19.84 -1.22
C ASP A 16 -8.50 -19.30 -1.08
N ALA A 17 -8.25 -18.03 -1.46
CA ALA A 17 -6.94 -17.39 -1.30
C ALA A 17 -6.56 -17.21 0.17
N MET A 18 -7.50 -16.82 1.03
CA MET A 18 -7.30 -16.72 2.49
C MET A 18 -6.97 -18.06 3.13
N LEU A 19 -7.64 -19.14 2.70
CA LEU A 19 -7.33 -20.49 3.17
C LEU A 19 -5.89 -20.89 2.84
N ILE A 20 -5.43 -20.61 1.62
CA ILE A 20 -4.05 -20.87 1.20
C ILE A 20 -3.05 -20.01 1.99
N TYR A 21 -3.38 -18.75 2.25
CA TYR A 21 -2.57 -17.86 3.09
C TYR A 21 -2.41 -18.38 4.52
N HIS A 22 -3.52 -18.82 5.15
CA HIS A 22 -3.46 -19.42 6.48
C HIS A 22 -2.66 -20.73 6.49
N GLU A 23 -2.86 -21.61 5.50
CA GLU A 23 -2.11 -22.86 5.37
C GLU A 23 -0.59 -22.60 5.19
N MET A 24 -0.22 -21.56 4.43
CA MET A 24 1.17 -21.12 4.26
C MET A 24 1.79 -20.79 5.62
N ASN A 25 1.09 -19.97 6.42
CA ASN A 25 1.51 -19.57 7.75
C ASN A 25 1.59 -20.75 8.74
N GLU A 26 0.58 -21.62 8.76
CA GLU A 26 0.54 -22.82 9.63
C GLU A 26 1.70 -23.77 9.35
N LYS A 27 2.12 -23.88 8.09
CA LYS A 27 3.28 -24.68 7.68
C LYS A 27 4.62 -23.98 7.92
N GLY A 28 4.61 -22.77 8.46
CA GLY A 28 5.80 -21.97 8.78
C GLY A 28 6.44 -21.29 7.58
N PHE A 29 5.78 -21.26 6.42
CA PHE A 29 6.24 -20.45 5.31
C PHE A 29 5.89 -18.99 5.58
N LYS A 30 6.88 -18.12 5.40
CA LYS A 30 6.71 -16.68 5.61
C LYS A 30 6.14 -16.01 4.35
N PRO A 31 4.93 -15.42 4.39
CA PRO A 31 4.46 -14.50 3.35
C PRO A 31 5.53 -13.48 2.98
N ASN A 32 5.66 -13.21 1.69
CA ASN A 32 6.59 -12.19 1.18
C ASN A 32 5.81 -11.02 0.55
N CYS A 33 6.53 -10.05 0.00
CA CYS A 33 5.92 -8.86 -0.61
C CYS A 33 4.89 -9.20 -1.70
N VAL A 34 5.17 -10.19 -2.54
CA VAL A 34 4.24 -10.62 -3.60
C VAL A 34 2.95 -11.17 -2.99
N THR A 35 3.05 -11.95 -1.91
CA THR A 35 1.88 -12.48 -1.19
C THR A 35 1.02 -11.34 -0.65
N TYR A 36 1.60 -10.40 0.09
CA TYR A 36 0.84 -9.29 0.68
C TYR A 36 0.22 -8.39 -0.37
N ASN A 37 0.95 -8.00 -1.43
CA ASN A 37 0.39 -7.19 -2.51
C ASN A 37 -0.87 -7.85 -3.09
N ARG A 38 -0.75 -9.13 -3.45
CA ARG A 38 -1.83 -9.87 -4.08
C ARG A 38 -3.04 -9.98 -3.16
N MET A 39 -2.82 -10.24 -1.87
CA MET A 39 -3.88 -10.40 -0.88
C MET A 39 -4.58 -9.06 -0.58
N ILE A 40 -3.82 -7.97 -0.43
CA ILE A 40 -4.36 -6.62 -0.20
C ILE A 40 -5.17 -6.14 -1.41
N GLN A 41 -4.61 -6.20 -2.61
CA GLN A 41 -5.32 -5.84 -3.84
C GLN A 41 -6.61 -6.67 -4.02
N SER A 42 -6.57 -7.96 -3.66
CA SER A 42 -7.71 -8.85 -3.76
C SER A 42 -8.78 -8.59 -2.69
N CYS A 43 -8.41 -8.39 -1.43
CA CYS A 43 -9.34 -8.01 -0.36
C CYS A 43 -10.02 -6.68 -0.70
N PHE A 44 -9.25 -5.71 -1.18
CA PHE A 44 -9.76 -4.40 -1.51
C PHE A 44 -10.75 -4.44 -2.68
N SER A 45 -10.41 -5.15 -3.76
CA SER A 45 -11.33 -5.35 -4.90
C SER A 45 -12.64 -6.04 -4.51
N ALA A 46 -12.65 -6.78 -3.39
CA ALA A 46 -13.80 -7.46 -2.84
C ALA A 46 -14.51 -6.65 -1.72
N GLU A 47 -14.12 -5.39 -1.47
CA GLU A 47 -14.63 -4.53 -0.39
C GLU A 47 -14.48 -5.16 1.02
N ARG A 48 -13.50 -6.06 1.20
CA ARG A 48 -13.22 -6.76 2.47
C ARG A 48 -12.21 -5.99 3.31
N PHE A 49 -12.55 -4.75 3.66
CA PHE A 49 -11.65 -3.83 4.38
C PHE A 49 -11.15 -4.38 5.73
N GLU A 50 -11.99 -5.13 6.46
CA GLU A 50 -11.57 -5.77 7.73
C GLU A 50 -10.44 -6.77 7.53
N ASP A 51 -10.48 -7.52 6.43
CA ASP A 51 -9.45 -8.49 6.09
C ASP A 51 -8.20 -7.83 5.54
N THR A 52 -8.35 -6.73 4.79
CA THR A 52 -7.24 -5.85 4.39
C THR A 52 -6.50 -5.37 5.64
N HIS A 53 -7.20 -4.86 6.66
CA HIS A 53 -6.58 -4.43 7.92
C HIS A 53 -5.86 -5.56 8.65
N LYS A 54 -6.47 -6.76 8.75
CA LYS A 54 -5.81 -7.92 9.37
C LYS A 54 -4.54 -8.34 8.65
N LEU A 55 -4.55 -8.36 7.31
CA LEU A 55 -3.37 -8.68 6.51
C LEU A 55 -2.26 -7.63 6.70
N LEU A 56 -2.63 -6.38 6.96
CA LEU A 56 -1.69 -5.30 7.22
C LEU A 56 -1.10 -5.42 8.63
N ASP A 57 -1.92 -5.67 9.64
CA ASP A 57 -1.45 -5.96 11.00
C ASP A 57 -0.52 -7.19 11.03
N ASP A 58 -0.88 -8.25 10.29
CA ASP A 58 -0.05 -9.44 10.11
C ASP A 58 1.29 -9.07 9.45
N ALA A 59 1.28 -8.30 8.35
CA ALA A 59 2.49 -7.86 7.68
C ALA A 59 3.37 -7.04 8.63
N LEU A 60 2.80 -6.05 9.31
CA LEU A 60 3.52 -5.18 10.22
C LEU A 60 4.09 -5.96 11.41
N SER A 61 3.33 -6.88 11.99
CA SER A 61 3.79 -7.76 13.09
C SER A 61 4.88 -8.71 12.62
N MET A 62 4.74 -9.31 11.45
CA MET A 62 5.63 -10.35 10.95
C MET A 62 7.02 -9.83 10.58
N TYR A 63 7.09 -8.58 10.11
CA TYR A 63 8.34 -7.91 9.80
C TYR A 63 8.93 -7.13 10.99
N ASP A 64 8.39 -7.34 12.20
CA ASP A 64 8.74 -6.57 13.39
C ASP A 64 8.66 -5.05 13.17
N LEU A 65 7.80 -4.65 12.23
CA LEU A 65 7.44 -3.26 11.98
C LEU A 65 6.41 -2.76 13.01
N LEU A 66 6.23 -3.42 14.15
CA LEU A 66 5.52 -2.87 15.32
C LEU A 66 6.39 -2.89 16.59
N SER A 67 7.58 -3.48 16.53
CA SER A 67 8.47 -3.68 17.67
C SER A 67 9.42 -2.46 17.82
N GLU A 68 9.38 -1.78 18.97
CA GLU A 68 10.26 -0.62 19.29
C GLU A 68 11.76 -0.98 19.27
N ASP A 69 12.09 -2.26 19.48
CA ASP A 69 13.46 -2.79 19.55
C ASP A 69 14.00 -3.32 18.21
N SER A 70 13.26 -3.18 17.09
CA SER A 70 13.67 -3.79 15.83
C SER A 70 14.88 -3.06 15.23
N LYS A 71 16.06 -3.57 15.57
CA LYS A 71 17.34 -3.29 14.89
C LYS A 71 17.39 -3.89 13.48
N LEU A 72 16.24 -4.14 12.86
CA LEU A 72 16.17 -4.74 11.55
C LEU A 72 16.42 -3.67 10.49
N ASN A 73 17.32 -3.99 9.58
CA ASN A 73 17.34 -3.49 8.22
C ASN A 73 15.93 -3.69 7.63
N SER A 74 15.01 -2.76 7.93
CA SER A 74 13.62 -2.81 7.51
C SER A 74 13.65 -3.03 6.01
N ASP A 75 13.14 -4.18 5.59
CA ASP A 75 13.13 -4.55 4.18
C ASP A 75 12.14 -3.61 3.50
N THR A 76 12.61 -2.43 3.09
CA THR A 76 11.77 -1.35 2.55
C THR A 76 10.97 -1.84 1.34
N SER A 77 11.39 -2.96 0.74
CA SER A 77 10.66 -3.65 -0.32
C SER A 77 9.27 -4.15 0.12
N ILE A 78 9.10 -4.61 1.37
CA ILE A 78 7.78 -5.03 1.86
C ILE A 78 6.86 -3.83 1.99
N ILE A 79 7.36 -2.77 2.62
CA ILE A 79 6.65 -1.53 2.89
C ILE A 79 6.28 -0.83 1.58
N GLU A 80 7.21 -0.76 0.63
CA GLU A 80 6.97 -0.19 -0.69
C GLU A 80 5.83 -0.92 -1.38
N VAL A 81 5.80 -2.25 -1.32
CA VAL A 81 4.73 -3.05 -1.90
C VAL A 81 3.38 -2.88 -1.16
N LEU A 82 3.40 -2.74 0.16
CA LEU A 82 2.19 -2.45 0.94
C LEU A 82 1.63 -1.07 0.57
N LEU A 83 2.48 -0.05 0.52
CA LEU A 83 2.09 1.32 0.19
C LEU A 83 1.63 1.45 -1.26
N ASP A 84 2.28 0.76 -2.19
CA ASP A 84 1.86 0.67 -3.59
C ASP A 84 0.47 0.05 -3.71
N GLY A 85 0.26 -1.11 -3.07
CA GLY A 85 -1.04 -1.77 -3.03
C GLY A 85 -2.13 -0.90 -2.41
N LEU A 86 -1.86 -0.21 -1.30
CA LEU A 86 -2.82 0.70 -0.65
C LEU A 86 -3.11 1.94 -1.49
N SER A 87 -2.09 2.50 -2.16
CA SER A 87 -2.23 3.66 -3.03
C SER A 87 -3.07 3.33 -4.27
N ASP A 88 -2.82 2.18 -4.90
CA ASP A 88 -3.62 1.65 -6.02
C ASP A 88 -5.07 1.36 -5.62
N CYS A 89 -5.28 1.04 -4.35
CA CYS A 89 -6.59 0.81 -3.78
C CYS A 89 -7.26 2.11 -3.31
N GLY A 90 -6.58 3.26 -3.27
CA GLY A 90 -7.16 4.49 -2.73
C GLY A 90 -7.36 4.49 -1.21
N GLU A 91 -6.79 3.52 -0.48
CA GLU A 91 -6.74 3.50 0.99
C GLU A 91 -5.63 4.42 1.51
N LEU A 92 -5.76 5.71 1.17
CA LEU A 92 -4.72 6.71 1.35
C LEU A 92 -4.49 7.09 2.82
N ASP A 93 -5.52 6.97 3.66
CA ASP A 93 -5.39 7.21 5.10
C ASP A 93 -4.45 6.18 5.72
N PHE A 94 -4.65 4.90 5.40
CA PHE A 94 -3.79 3.84 5.92
C PHE A 94 -2.40 3.86 5.29
N ALA A 95 -2.30 4.19 3.99
CA ALA A 95 -1.01 4.43 3.35
C ALA A 95 -0.21 5.55 4.05
N ARG A 96 -0.90 6.62 4.47
CA ARG A 96 -0.30 7.72 5.23
C ARG A 96 0.16 7.27 6.61
N GLU A 97 -0.65 6.52 7.35
CA GLU A 97 -0.27 5.99 8.67
C GLU A 97 1.01 5.13 8.60
N ILE A 98 1.12 4.25 7.61
CA ILE A 98 2.34 3.46 7.39
C ILE A 98 3.51 4.40 7.08
N PHE A 99 3.34 5.35 6.17
CA PHE A 99 4.41 6.27 5.79
C PHE A 99 4.93 7.10 6.98
N GLU A 100 4.03 7.60 7.83
CA GLU A 100 4.37 8.33 9.05
C GLU A 100 5.09 7.44 10.06
N CYS A 101 4.68 6.17 10.18
CA CYS A 101 5.35 5.17 11.01
C CYS A 101 6.81 4.93 10.58
N LEU A 102 7.11 4.93 9.28
CA LEU A 102 8.49 4.84 8.78
C LEU A 102 9.32 6.02 9.25
N SER A 103 8.78 7.22 9.07
CA SER A 103 9.43 8.48 9.42
C SER A 103 9.69 8.58 10.92
N ALA A 104 8.71 8.23 11.74
CA ALA A 104 8.80 8.23 13.20
C ALA A 104 9.90 7.29 13.72
N ARG A 105 10.25 6.24 12.97
CA ARG A 105 11.30 5.28 13.29
C ARG A 105 12.65 5.59 12.69
N GLY A 106 12.77 6.70 11.95
CA GLY A 106 13.99 7.06 11.25
C GLY A 106 14.32 6.13 10.07
N ILE A 107 13.37 5.33 9.61
CA ILE A 107 13.49 4.55 8.38
C ILE A 107 13.28 5.53 7.23
N LYS A 108 14.30 5.71 6.39
CA LYS A 108 14.21 6.62 5.24
C LYS A 108 13.34 5.99 4.15
N PRO A 109 12.22 6.62 3.76
CA PRO A 109 11.42 6.11 2.65
C PRO A 109 12.20 6.15 1.34
N THR A 110 11.98 5.15 0.49
CA THR A 110 12.60 5.04 -0.85
C THR A 110 11.92 5.99 -1.84
N PRO A 111 12.55 6.31 -2.98
CA PRO A 111 11.88 7.06 -4.05
C PRO A 111 10.58 6.37 -4.54
N GLY A 112 10.55 5.03 -4.50
CA GLY A 112 9.36 4.25 -4.85
C GLY A 112 8.20 4.53 -3.90
N ILE A 113 8.46 4.47 -2.59
CA ILE A 113 7.45 4.81 -1.56
C ILE A 113 6.86 6.21 -1.77
N TYR A 114 7.70 7.23 -1.96
CA TYR A 114 7.21 8.59 -2.23
C TYR A 114 6.38 8.66 -3.51
N THR A 115 6.82 7.96 -4.57
CA THR A 115 6.13 7.95 -5.86
C THR A 115 4.76 7.26 -5.75
N SER A 116 4.64 6.14 -5.04
CA SER A 116 3.35 5.47 -4.79
C SER A 116 2.39 6.39 -4.03
N MET A 117 2.85 7.05 -2.96
CA MET A 117 2.02 8.03 -2.23
C MET A 117 1.55 9.16 -3.15
N ILE A 118 2.46 9.77 -3.89
CA ILE A 118 2.12 10.86 -4.82
C ILE A 118 1.12 10.39 -5.88
N CYS A 119 1.32 9.18 -6.42
CA CYS A 119 0.41 8.57 -7.38
C CYS A 119 -0.99 8.40 -6.79
N GLY A 120 -1.13 7.71 -5.65
CA GLY A 120 -2.42 7.45 -5.01
C GLY A 120 -3.19 8.75 -4.71
N PHE A 121 -2.55 9.73 -4.06
CA PHE A 121 -3.19 11.03 -3.80
C PHE A 121 -3.54 11.80 -5.07
N CYS A 122 -2.75 11.67 -6.15
CA CYS A 122 -3.07 12.27 -7.44
C CYS A 122 -4.27 11.62 -8.14
N GLU A 123 -4.42 10.30 -8.04
CA GLU A 123 -5.51 9.56 -8.66
C GLU A 123 -6.87 9.87 -8.01
N GLU A 124 -6.88 10.08 -6.69
CA GLU A 124 -8.04 10.54 -5.91
C GLU A 124 -8.29 12.06 -6.04
N GLY A 125 -7.50 12.78 -6.83
CA GLY A 125 -7.64 14.22 -7.04
C GLY A 125 -7.17 15.10 -5.87
N LEU A 126 -6.58 14.51 -4.84
CA LEU A 126 -6.04 15.15 -3.64
C LEU A 126 -4.63 15.73 -3.89
N ILE A 127 -4.51 16.60 -4.89
CA ILE A 127 -3.21 17.14 -5.35
C ILE A 127 -2.45 17.89 -4.24
N ASN A 128 -3.14 18.60 -3.36
CA ASN A 128 -2.49 19.34 -2.28
C ASN A 128 -1.84 18.42 -1.26
N ASP A 129 -2.44 17.26 -1.02
CA ASP A 129 -1.88 16.23 -0.14
C ASP A 129 -0.73 15.50 -0.84
N ALA A 130 -0.86 15.20 -2.14
CA ALA A 130 0.23 14.64 -2.95
C ALA A 130 1.51 15.51 -2.89
N LYS A 131 1.38 16.84 -2.91
CA LYS A 131 2.53 17.76 -2.82
C LYS A 131 3.29 17.69 -1.51
N GLN A 132 2.65 17.29 -0.41
CA GLN A 132 3.36 17.18 0.88
C GLN A 132 4.51 16.19 0.73
N PHE A 133 4.31 15.11 -0.04
CA PHE A 133 5.34 14.12 -0.33
C PHE A 133 6.47 14.60 -1.25
N LEU A 134 6.41 15.80 -1.83
CA LEU A 134 7.57 16.42 -2.50
C LEU A 134 8.64 16.91 -1.51
N GLU A 135 8.32 16.95 -0.20
CA GLU A 135 9.31 17.13 0.87
C GLU A 135 10.36 16.00 0.90
N MET A 136 10.23 14.99 0.04
CA MET A 136 11.26 13.97 -0.20
C MET A 136 12.65 14.57 -0.43
N GLU A 137 12.75 15.76 -1.02
CA GLU A 137 14.03 16.48 -1.22
C GLU A 137 14.73 16.80 0.11
N GLU A 138 13.96 17.19 1.14
CA GLU A 138 14.46 17.45 2.49
C GLU A 138 14.99 16.17 3.15
N ASN A 139 14.45 15.02 2.76
CA ASN A 139 14.89 13.69 3.18
C ASN A 139 16.06 13.14 2.33
N HIS A 140 16.68 13.98 1.49
CA HIS A 140 17.73 13.62 0.53
C HIS A 140 17.30 12.58 -0.52
N CYS A 141 16.01 12.55 -0.84
CA CYS A 141 15.41 11.70 -1.85
C CYS A 141 14.87 12.59 -2.98
N TRP A 142 15.21 12.31 -4.23
CA TRP A 142 14.89 13.23 -5.33
C TRP A 142 13.66 12.74 -6.10
N PRO A 143 12.70 13.64 -6.41
CA PRO A 143 11.58 13.31 -7.28
C PRO A 143 12.08 12.77 -8.61
N THR A 144 11.41 11.75 -9.14
CA THR A 144 11.73 11.16 -10.44
C THR A 144 10.86 11.78 -11.54
N THR A 145 11.17 11.48 -12.81
CA THR A 145 10.31 11.85 -13.94
C THR A 145 8.88 11.38 -13.75
N ASP A 146 8.70 10.17 -13.19
CA ASP A 146 7.37 9.59 -12.95
C ASP A 146 6.61 10.41 -11.89
N THR A 147 7.30 10.84 -10.82
CA THR A 147 6.74 11.71 -9.79
C THR A 147 6.12 12.99 -10.39
N TYR A 148 6.86 13.68 -11.28
CA TYR A 148 6.35 14.89 -11.94
C TYR A 148 5.24 14.59 -12.95
N ASN A 149 5.32 13.46 -13.67
CA ASN A 149 4.29 13.04 -14.62
C ASN A 149 2.94 12.81 -13.93
N TYR A 150 2.92 12.18 -12.74
CA TYR A 150 1.71 11.97 -11.96
C TYR A 150 1.05 13.29 -11.56
N LEU A 151 1.84 14.23 -11.01
CA LEU A 151 1.34 15.55 -10.63
C LEU A 151 0.76 16.31 -11.83
N LEU A 152 1.50 16.38 -12.95
CA LEU A 152 1.02 17.05 -14.16
C LEU A 152 -0.29 16.43 -14.68
N ARG A 153 -0.36 15.09 -14.71
CA ARG A 153 -1.58 14.39 -15.11
C ARG A 153 -2.75 14.73 -14.20
N ALA A 154 -2.53 14.77 -12.89
CA ALA A 154 -3.56 15.10 -11.92
C ALA A 154 -4.10 16.53 -12.11
N TYR A 155 -3.21 17.51 -12.29
CA TYR A 155 -3.60 18.90 -12.56
C TYR A 155 -4.45 19.04 -13.82
N LEU A 156 -4.02 18.41 -14.92
CA LEU A 156 -4.74 18.47 -16.18
C LEU A 156 -6.11 17.77 -16.10
N LYS A 157 -6.25 16.75 -15.25
CA LYS A 157 -7.53 16.08 -14.98
C LYS A 157 -8.46 16.95 -14.14
N ASN A 158 -7.92 17.70 -13.17
CA ASN A 158 -8.68 18.57 -12.27
C ASN A 158 -9.10 19.92 -12.89
N GLU A 159 -8.51 20.35 -14.02
CA GLU A 159 -8.95 21.56 -14.75
C GLU A 159 -10.21 21.34 -15.64
N CYS A 160 -10.79 20.14 -15.67
CA CYS A 160 -11.94 19.81 -16.52
C CYS A 160 -13.34 19.99 -15.89
N TYR A 161 -13.49 20.75 -14.78
CA TYR A 161 -14.79 21.02 -14.14
C TYR A 161 -15.18 22.50 -14.10
#